data_AF-A0A850QSE5-F1
#
_entry.id   AF-A0A850QSE5-F1
#
_cell.length_a   1.000
_cell.length_b   1.000
_cell.length_c   1.000
_cell.angle_alpha   90.00
_cell.angle_beta   90.00
_cell.angle_gamma   90.00
#
_symmetry.space_group_name_H-M   'P 1'
#
loop_
_entity.id
_entity.type
_entity.pdbx_description
1 polymer ?
#
loop_
_entity_poly.entity_id
_entity_poly.type
_entity_poly.pdbx_seq_one_letter_code
_entity_poly.pdbx_strand_id
1 'polypeptide(L)'
;MDESWSNVHKLSKTTSQLLDGNINYKSSVFNSLALCVVPIIQSESEWDDLFSGNAQKLMAGFSLAPKIVSDQISTEIRFHNKFYLQHLVDTANNSPAACIELGIKSEIVQKLQNMTVEQKNNALKFKLPLFKWRLNDFPMSQDATEVQESDWIHYLIQTSPHKLGDLATLTNLGKTYHSEVAYPLAEHLIRFNMRATIVSTLIPNLHTAKIRDMYKRLLGTSSSCGKLPESNAWFFLVERRRTHSSFFLLLYRLAARAGLAHLHSLIAAYGWYLTFTHDPLPIDRLGTLVNTVQSGSGIVYTANCRSCAGSYLLCNADDRKEWSHTFHCEVCRKKRNAAA
;
A
#
# COMPACT_ATOMS: atom_id res chain seq x y z
N MET A 1 18.35 34.85 -5.23
CA MET A 1 17.53 33.94 -6.06
C MET A 1 16.60 33.21 -5.12
N ASP A 2 15.30 33.47 -5.23
CA ASP A 2 14.28 33.00 -4.28
C ASP A 2 14.26 31.47 -4.12
N GLU A 3 14.11 31.00 -2.88
CA GLU A 3 13.94 29.58 -2.51
C GLU A 3 12.82 28.87 -3.29
N SER A 4 11.84 29.62 -3.81
CA SER A 4 10.76 29.09 -4.65
C SER A 4 11.25 28.48 -5.97
N TRP A 5 12.34 29.01 -6.56
CA TRP A 5 12.92 28.52 -7.81
C TRP A 5 13.84 27.31 -7.61
N SER A 6 14.39 27.13 -6.40
CA SER A 6 15.11 25.90 -6.01
C SER A 6 14.18 24.69 -6.11
N ASN A 7 12.91 24.84 -5.76
CA ASN A 7 11.91 23.76 -5.82
C ASN A 7 11.44 23.45 -7.25
N VAL A 8 11.34 24.46 -8.13
CA VAL A 8 10.95 24.27 -9.54
C VAL A 8 12.08 23.69 -10.38
N HIS A 9 13.33 24.12 -10.15
CA HIS A 9 14.49 23.48 -10.78
C HIS A 9 14.76 22.08 -10.22
N LYS A 10 14.51 21.83 -8.92
CA LYS A 10 14.44 20.46 -8.39
C LYS A 10 13.32 19.68 -9.07
N LEU A 11 12.16 20.26 -9.32
CA LEU A 11 11.07 19.60 -10.06
C LEU A 11 11.49 19.27 -11.50
N SER A 12 12.04 20.20 -12.27
CA SER A 12 12.51 19.95 -13.65
C SER A 12 13.63 18.90 -13.69
N LYS A 13 14.68 19.05 -12.87
CA LYS A 13 15.81 18.11 -12.81
C LYS A 13 15.39 16.73 -12.32
N THR A 14 14.45 16.64 -11.37
CA THR A 14 14.04 15.36 -10.78
C THR A 14 12.87 14.71 -11.53
N THR A 15 12.05 15.47 -12.26
CA THR A 15 11.01 14.92 -13.15
C THR A 15 11.63 14.44 -14.46
N SER A 16 12.61 15.17 -15.02
CA SER A 16 13.48 14.62 -16.06
C SER A 16 14.36 13.48 -15.53
N GLN A 17 14.84 13.44 -14.29
CA GLN A 17 15.56 12.24 -13.81
C GLN A 17 14.64 11.03 -13.50
N LEU A 18 13.36 11.26 -13.17
CA LEU A 18 12.35 10.21 -12.98
C LEU A 18 11.81 9.65 -14.30
N LEU A 19 11.74 10.47 -15.35
CA LEU A 19 11.16 10.13 -16.65
C LEU A 19 12.20 9.94 -17.76
N ASP A 20 13.32 10.66 -17.69
CA ASP A 20 14.53 10.48 -18.51
C ASP A 20 15.60 9.71 -17.72
N GLY A 21 15.49 8.38 -17.73
CA GLY A 21 16.63 7.47 -17.85
C GLY A 21 17.74 7.45 -16.79
N ASN A 22 17.67 8.17 -15.66
CA ASN A 22 18.69 8.06 -14.60
C ASN A 22 18.14 7.35 -13.36
N ILE A 23 17.98 6.04 -13.54
CA ILE A 23 17.32 5.06 -12.67
C ILE A 23 18.10 4.75 -11.37
N ASN A 24 19.30 5.28 -11.10
CA ASN A 24 20.24 4.61 -10.17
C ASN A 24 20.37 5.13 -8.72
N TYR A 25 19.35 5.76 -8.11
CA TYR A 25 19.39 5.92 -6.63
C TYR A 25 18.02 5.93 -5.92
N LYS A 26 16.92 6.17 -6.63
CA LYS A 26 15.55 6.15 -6.06
C LYS A 26 14.68 4.99 -6.57
N SER A 27 15.07 4.33 -7.65
CA SER A 27 14.36 3.13 -8.15
C SER A 27 14.61 1.90 -7.27
N SER A 28 15.78 1.82 -6.60
CA SER A 28 16.11 0.73 -5.68
C SER A 28 15.32 0.79 -4.37
N VAL A 29 14.70 1.93 -4.05
CA VAL A 29 14.00 2.14 -2.78
C VAL A 29 12.51 1.80 -2.89
N PHE A 30 11.91 1.92 -4.08
CA PHE A 30 10.43 1.87 -4.20
C PHE A 30 9.87 0.83 -5.18
N ASN A 31 10.69 0.15 -6.00
CA ASN A 31 10.24 -0.83 -7.01
C ASN A 31 9.13 -0.39 -7.99
N SER A 32 8.61 0.84 -7.88
CA SER A 32 7.54 1.41 -8.70
C SER A 32 7.60 2.93 -8.64
N LEU A 33 7.52 3.57 -9.82
CA LEU A 33 7.44 5.02 -9.96
C LEU A 33 6.19 5.62 -9.30
N ALA A 34 5.10 4.84 -9.23
CA ALA A 34 3.83 5.26 -8.64
C ALA A 34 3.99 5.68 -7.17
N LEU A 35 4.96 5.12 -6.47
CA LEU A 35 5.18 5.33 -5.05
C LEU A 35 6.01 6.58 -4.73
N CYS A 36 6.67 7.16 -5.71
CA CYS A 36 7.56 8.31 -5.53
C CYS A 36 6.81 9.65 -5.47
N VAL A 37 5.65 9.74 -6.13
CA VAL A 37 4.89 10.97 -6.32
C VAL A 37 3.42 10.76 -5.97
N VAL A 38 2.79 11.80 -5.45
CA VAL A 38 1.34 11.82 -5.15
C VAL A 38 0.70 13.06 -5.76
N PRO A 39 -0.61 13.03 -6.04
CA PRO A 39 -1.29 14.21 -6.55
C PRO A 39 -1.16 15.38 -5.57
N ILE A 40 -0.97 16.59 -6.10
CA ILE A 40 -0.99 17.80 -5.27
C ILE A 40 -2.40 18.05 -4.72
N ILE A 41 -3.41 17.60 -5.47
CA ILE A 41 -4.83 17.67 -5.18
C ILE A 41 -5.25 16.43 -4.41
N GLN A 42 -5.92 16.59 -3.26
CA GLN A 42 -6.22 15.48 -2.36
C GLN A 42 -7.72 15.35 -2.05
N SER A 43 -8.48 16.45 -2.13
CA SER A 43 -9.91 16.43 -1.84
C SER A 43 -10.73 16.12 -3.09
N GLU A 44 -11.88 15.48 -2.88
CA GLU A 44 -12.78 15.11 -3.98
C GLU A 44 -13.29 16.32 -4.77
N SER A 45 -13.59 17.42 -4.08
CA SER A 45 -14.06 18.67 -4.70
C SER A 45 -13.04 19.30 -5.62
N GLU A 46 -11.76 19.23 -5.28
CA GLU A 46 -10.69 19.76 -6.12
C GLU A 46 -10.49 18.92 -7.39
N TRP A 47 -10.69 17.59 -7.31
CA TRP A 47 -10.71 16.71 -8.48
C TRP A 47 -11.89 17.03 -9.40
N ASP A 48 -13.06 17.34 -8.84
CA ASP A 48 -14.22 17.76 -9.63
C ASP A 48 -13.98 19.11 -10.32
N ASP A 49 -13.37 20.08 -9.62
CA ASP A 49 -12.99 21.36 -10.21
C ASP A 49 -11.94 21.17 -11.33
N LEU A 50 -10.97 20.26 -11.16
CA LEU A 50 -9.99 19.93 -12.18
C LEU A 50 -10.65 19.35 -13.44
N PHE A 51 -11.52 18.36 -13.29
CA PHE A 51 -12.18 17.66 -14.40
C PHE A 51 -13.25 18.51 -15.10
N SER A 52 -13.91 19.41 -14.38
CA SER A 52 -14.91 20.33 -14.93
C SER A 52 -14.28 21.53 -15.67
N GLY A 53 -12.95 21.68 -15.63
CA GLY A 53 -12.25 22.79 -16.28
C GLY A 53 -12.21 24.09 -15.45
N ASN A 54 -12.59 24.04 -14.18
CA ASN A 54 -12.50 25.16 -13.22
C ASN A 54 -11.08 25.35 -12.67
N ALA A 55 -10.06 25.12 -13.50
CA ALA A 55 -8.65 25.13 -13.11
C ALA A 55 -8.22 26.47 -12.50
N GLN A 56 -8.81 27.60 -12.91
CA GLN A 56 -8.50 28.92 -12.32
C GLN A 56 -8.91 29.03 -10.85
N LYS A 57 -10.10 28.52 -10.50
CA LYS A 57 -10.59 28.47 -9.12
C LYS A 57 -9.68 27.60 -8.26
N LEU A 58 -9.27 26.45 -8.80
CA LEU A 58 -8.33 25.56 -8.14
C LEU A 58 -6.95 26.20 -7.95
N MET A 59 -6.42 26.87 -8.98
CA MET A 59 -5.14 27.58 -8.93
C MET A 59 -5.12 28.71 -7.90
N ALA A 60 -6.25 29.38 -7.64
CA ALA A 60 -6.35 30.42 -6.63
C ALA A 60 -6.06 29.90 -5.20
N GLY A 61 -6.25 28.60 -4.95
CA GLY A 61 -5.89 27.96 -3.68
C GLY A 61 -4.37 27.81 -3.46
N PHE A 62 -3.55 27.90 -4.51
CA PHE A 62 -2.10 27.73 -4.43
C PHE A 62 -1.38 29.07 -4.29
N SER A 63 -1.45 29.68 -3.11
CA SER A 63 -0.90 31.03 -2.83
C SER A 63 0.61 31.18 -3.08
N LEU A 64 1.36 30.08 -2.99
CA LEU A 64 2.81 30.03 -3.21
C LEU A 64 3.20 29.76 -4.67
N ALA A 65 2.23 29.57 -5.57
CA ALA A 65 2.50 29.32 -6.97
C ALA A 65 3.05 30.60 -7.65
N PRO A 66 4.04 30.47 -8.56
CA PRO A 66 4.55 31.62 -9.30
C PRO A 66 3.44 32.23 -10.15
N LYS A 67 3.25 33.55 -10.05
CA LYS A 67 2.26 34.29 -10.84
C LYS A 67 2.64 34.41 -12.33
N ILE A 68 3.94 34.36 -12.62
CA ILE A 68 4.51 34.45 -13.96
C ILE A 68 5.44 33.27 -14.15
N VAL A 69 5.22 32.52 -15.23
CA VAL A 69 5.99 31.34 -15.63
C VAL A 69 6.40 31.53 -17.08
N SER A 70 7.65 31.24 -17.44
CA SER A 70 8.10 31.33 -18.83
C SER A 70 7.38 30.31 -19.73
N ASP A 71 7.30 30.59 -21.03
CA ASP A 71 6.64 29.69 -21.98
C ASP A 71 7.30 28.31 -22.05
N GLN A 72 8.63 28.27 -21.89
CA GLN A 72 9.39 27.02 -21.82
C GLN A 72 8.96 26.16 -20.63
N ILE A 73 8.91 26.74 -19.42
CA ILE A 73 8.52 26.02 -18.21
C ILE A 73 7.03 25.61 -18.29
N SER A 74 6.17 26.47 -18.83
CA SER A 74 4.75 26.17 -19.05
C SER A 74 4.56 24.95 -19.97
N THR A 75 5.39 24.82 -21.00
CA THR A 75 5.41 23.68 -21.91
C THR A 75 5.86 22.40 -21.20
N GLU A 76 6.92 22.48 -20.40
CA GLU A 76 7.39 21.36 -19.57
C GLU A 76 6.33 20.90 -18.58
N ILE A 77 5.65 21.82 -17.87
CA ILE A 77 4.59 21.46 -16.92
C ILE A 77 3.46 20.71 -17.62
N ARG A 78 3.02 21.17 -18.80
CA ARG A 78 1.98 20.49 -19.58
C ARG A 78 2.40 19.08 -19.99
N PHE A 79 3.65 18.92 -20.44
CA PHE A 79 4.19 17.62 -20.82
C PHE A 79 4.17 16.64 -19.64
N HIS A 80 4.69 17.08 -18.49
CA HIS A 80 4.73 16.27 -17.27
C HIS A 80 3.34 15.95 -16.72
N ASN A 81 2.42 16.92 -16.73
CA ASN A 81 1.03 16.70 -16.34
C ASN A 81 0.34 15.68 -17.23
N LYS A 82 0.60 15.70 -18.53
CA LYS A 82 0.07 14.70 -19.46
C LYS A 82 0.56 13.30 -19.15
N PHE A 83 1.87 13.15 -18.92
CA PHE A 83 2.46 11.86 -18.57
C PHE A 83 1.93 11.35 -17.22
N TYR A 84 1.90 12.22 -16.22
CA TYR A 84 1.43 11.87 -14.88
C TYR A 84 -0.06 11.49 -14.87
N LEU A 85 -0.91 12.24 -15.58
CA LEU A 85 -2.34 11.93 -15.68
C LEU A 85 -2.57 10.59 -16.40
N GLN A 86 -1.78 10.29 -17.43
CA GLN A 86 -1.82 8.98 -18.07
C GLN A 86 -1.46 7.88 -17.08
N HIS A 87 -0.36 8.03 -16.34
CA HIS A 87 0.05 7.08 -15.30
C HIS A 87 -1.04 6.90 -14.23
N LEU A 88 -1.68 7.99 -13.76
CA LEU A 88 -2.76 7.91 -12.77
C LEU A 88 -3.91 7.02 -13.25
N VAL A 89 -4.34 7.22 -14.50
CA VAL A 89 -5.43 6.44 -15.11
C VAL A 89 -5.02 4.99 -15.31
N ASP A 90 -3.82 4.76 -15.82
CA ASP A 90 -3.31 3.40 -16.05
C ASP A 90 -3.17 2.64 -14.73
N THR A 91 -2.65 3.26 -13.68
CA THR A 91 -2.59 2.66 -12.35
C THR A 91 -3.99 2.46 -11.76
N ALA A 92 -4.90 3.41 -11.91
CA ALA A 92 -6.28 3.25 -11.43
C ALA A 92 -7.00 2.08 -12.11
N ASN A 93 -6.76 1.85 -13.40
CA ASN A 93 -7.38 0.77 -14.16
C ASN A 93 -6.71 -0.60 -13.93
N ASN A 94 -5.39 -0.63 -13.76
CA ASN A 94 -4.62 -1.87 -13.77
C ASN A 94 -4.13 -2.31 -12.38
N SER A 95 -3.98 -1.37 -11.43
CA SER A 95 -3.56 -1.69 -10.06
C SER A 95 -4.75 -1.71 -9.11
N PRO A 96 -5.11 -2.87 -8.56
CA PRO A 96 -6.08 -2.94 -7.47
C PRO A 96 -5.55 -2.35 -6.14
N ALA A 97 -4.25 -2.05 -6.03
CA ALA A 97 -3.65 -1.32 -4.92
C ALA A 97 -3.49 0.19 -5.22
N ALA A 98 -4.13 0.70 -6.28
CA ALA A 98 -4.02 2.08 -6.74
C ALA A 98 -4.20 3.14 -5.65
N CYS A 99 -5.09 2.90 -4.67
CA CYS A 99 -5.29 3.84 -3.56
C CYS A 99 -4.00 4.07 -2.74
N ILE A 100 -3.23 3.01 -2.50
CA ILE A 100 -1.96 3.10 -1.75
C ILE A 100 -0.86 3.63 -2.66
N GLU A 101 -0.77 3.12 -3.89
CA GLU A 101 0.25 3.52 -4.85
C GLU A 101 0.17 5.02 -5.14
N LEU A 102 -1.00 5.50 -5.54
CA LEU A 102 -1.24 6.89 -5.90
C LEU A 102 -1.47 7.80 -4.68
N GLY A 103 -1.71 7.23 -3.50
CA GLY A 103 -1.99 7.99 -2.28
C GLY A 103 -3.29 8.78 -2.35
N ILE A 104 -4.33 8.21 -2.98
CA ILE A 104 -5.66 8.84 -3.16
C ILE A 104 -6.77 7.90 -2.68
N LYS A 105 -7.91 8.48 -2.31
CA LYS A 105 -9.07 7.71 -1.82
C LYS A 105 -9.74 6.90 -2.94
N SER A 106 -10.50 5.86 -2.55
CA SER A 106 -11.24 5.00 -3.47
C SER A 106 -12.17 5.74 -4.42
N GLU A 107 -12.80 6.82 -3.97
CA GLU A 107 -13.75 7.60 -4.77
C GLU A 107 -13.02 8.27 -5.95
N ILE A 108 -11.80 8.74 -5.72
CA ILE A 108 -10.97 9.38 -6.75
C ILE A 108 -10.47 8.32 -7.74
N VAL A 109 -10.08 7.13 -7.26
CA VAL A 109 -9.71 6.01 -8.15
C VAL A 109 -10.88 5.67 -9.10
N GLN A 110 -12.10 5.59 -8.58
CA GLN A 110 -13.30 5.34 -9.39
C GLN A 110 -13.56 6.47 -10.41
N LYS A 111 -13.32 7.73 -10.04
CA LYS A 111 -13.41 8.85 -11.00
C LYS A 111 -12.37 8.74 -12.11
N LEU A 112 -11.13 8.35 -11.79
CA LEU A 112 -10.06 8.15 -12.76
C LEU A 112 -10.36 6.99 -13.73
N GLN A 113 -10.95 5.89 -13.23
CA GLN A 113 -11.37 4.75 -14.04
C GLN A 113 -12.46 5.11 -15.06
N ASN A 114 -13.37 6.02 -14.68
CA ASN A 114 -14.49 6.47 -15.51
C ASN A 114 -14.23 7.80 -16.23
N MET A 115 -12.98 8.25 -16.29
CA MET A 115 -12.64 9.57 -16.80
C MET A 115 -12.89 9.69 -18.31
N THR A 116 -13.62 10.74 -18.72
CA THR A 116 -13.88 11.01 -20.14
C THR A 116 -12.71 11.74 -20.83
N VAL A 117 -12.69 11.71 -22.15
CA VAL A 117 -11.70 12.45 -22.96
C VAL A 117 -11.78 13.96 -22.68
N GLU A 118 -12.98 14.50 -22.48
CA GLU A 118 -13.18 15.90 -22.14
C GLU A 118 -12.57 16.25 -20.78
N GLN A 119 -12.83 15.44 -19.76
CA GLN A 119 -12.27 15.63 -18.42
C GLN A 119 -10.74 15.55 -18.44
N LYS A 120 -10.17 14.64 -19.23
CA LYS A 120 -8.73 14.56 -19.46
C LYS A 120 -8.20 15.86 -20.06
N ASN A 121 -8.83 16.37 -21.11
CA ASN A 121 -8.44 17.62 -21.77
C ASN A 121 -8.58 18.84 -20.84
N ASN A 122 -9.60 18.86 -19.98
CA ASN A 122 -9.79 19.89 -18.98
C ASN A 122 -8.69 19.86 -17.91
N ALA A 123 -8.32 18.68 -17.41
CA ALA A 123 -7.22 18.54 -16.46
C ALA A 123 -5.88 19.05 -17.03
N LEU A 124 -5.62 18.85 -18.32
CA LEU A 124 -4.40 19.36 -18.99
C LEU A 124 -4.35 20.88 -19.14
N LYS A 125 -5.45 21.60 -18.92
CA LYS A 125 -5.46 23.07 -18.85
C LYS A 125 -4.86 23.60 -17.55
N PHE A 126 -4.67 22.74 -16.54
CA PHE A 126 -4.05 23.09 -15.28
C PHE A 126 -2.58 23.48 -15.49
N LYS A 127 -2.23 24.70 -15.08
CA LYS A 127 -0.92 25.31 -15.38
C LYS A 127 0.16 25.07 -14.31
N LEU A 128 -0.15 24.31 -13.26
CA LEU A 128 0.79 23.92 -12.22
C LEU A 128 1.07 22.42 -12.30
N PRO A 129 2.18 21.91 -11.76
CA PRO A 129 2.41 20.47 -11.65
C PRO A 129 1.26 19.79 -10.90
N LEU A 130 0.70 18.72 -11.47
CA LEU A 130 -0.39 17.93 -10.87
C LEU A 130 0.08 17.03 -9.72
N PHE A 131 1.39 16.88 -9.54
CA PHE A 131 1.99 16.00 -8.56
C PHE A 131 2.99 16.75 -7.68
N LYS A 132 3.23 16.15 -6.52
CA LYS A 132 4.32 16.50 -5.61
C LYS A 132 5.07 15.24 -5.18
N TRP A 133 6.29 15.42 -4.71
CA TRP A 133 7.05 14.33 -4.11
C TRP A 133 6.35 13.80 -2.87
N ARG A 134 6.14 12.49 -2.83
CA ARG A 134 5.57 11.83 -1.65
C ARG A 134 6.53 11.97 -0.47
N LEU A 135 7.82 11.86 -0.74
CA LEU A 135 8.88 11.80 0.29
C LEU A 135 9.30 13.16 0.86
N ASN A 136 8.71 14.28 0.44
CA ASN A 136 9.07 15.57 1.05
C ASN A 136 8.78 15.60 2.55
N ASP A 137 7.76 14.84 2.99
CA ASP A 137 7.41 14.67 4.40
C ASP A 137 7.96 13.35 4.99
N PHE A 138 8.79 12.62 4.25
CA PHE A 138 9.41 11.38 4.73
C PHE A 138 10.57 11.76 5.66
N PRO A 139 10.51 11.38 6.95
CA PRO A 139 11.58 11.69 7.89
C PRO A 139 12.75 10.74 7.61
N MET A 140 13.60 11.11 6.64
CA MET A 140 14.96 10.57 6.58
C MET A 140 15.63 10.96 7.90
N SER A 141 16.14 9.99 8.65
CA SER A 141 17.10 10.29 9.70
C SER A 141 18.23 11.10 9.05
N GLN A 142 18.64 12.22 9.66
CA GLN A 142 19.70 13.07 9.14
C GLN A 142 21.03 12.31 8.94
N ASP A 143 21.19 11.18 9.62
CA ASP A 143 22.36 10.30 9.57
C ASP A 143 22.11 8.99 8.78
N ALA A 144 20.91 8.74 8.27
CA ALA A 144 20.60 7.51 7.53
C ALA A 144 21.02 7.64 6.06
N THR A 145 22.04 6.86 5.67
CA THR A 145 22.45 6.68 4.28
C THR A 145 21.47 5.82 3.48
N GLU A 146 20.62 5.03 4.15
CA GLU A 146 19.65 4.12 3.54
C GLU A 146 18.29 4.15 4.26
N VAL A 147 17.21 4.16 3.48
CA VAL A 147 15.85 4.00 4.00
C VAL A 147 15.64 2.55 4.37
N GLN A 148 15.38 2.27 5.65
CA GLN A 148 14.98 0.93 6.06
C GLN A 148 13.57 0.64 5.54
N GLU A 149 13.36 -0.57 5.04
CA GLU A 149 12.07 -1.00 4.49
C GLU A 149 10.91 -0.87 5.50
N SER A 150 11.19 -1.06 6.79
CA SER A 150 10.19 -0.86 7.86
C SER A 150 9.74 0.59 7.97
N ASP A 151 10.63 1.56 7.73
CA ASP A 151 10.30 2.99 7.75
C ASP A 151 9.44 3.37 6.55
N TRP A 152 9.73 2.79 5.39
CA TRP A 152 8.92 2.94 4.20
C TRP A 152 7.50 2.39 4.38
N ILE A 153 7.38 1.14 4.86
CA ILE A 153 6.07 0.52 5.11
C ILE A 153 5.32 1.27 6.21
N HIS A 154 6.01 1.72 7.25
CA HIS A 154 5.43 2.59 8.28
C HIS A 154 4.82 3.86 7.65
N TYR A 155 5.58 4.51 6.76
CA TYR A 155 5.13 5.69 6.07
C TYR A 155 3.94 5.41 5.13
N LEU A 156 3.91 4.26 4.45
CA LEU A 156 2.74 3.83 3.67
C LEU A 156 1.49 3.63 4.54
N ILE A 157 1.61 3.00 5.70
CA ILE A 157 0.49 2.87 6.66
C ILE A 157 0.00 4.25 7.12
N GLN A 158 0.93 5.16 7.43
CA GLN A 158 0.61 6.52 7.87
C GLN A 158 -0.11 7.32 6.79
N THR A 159 0.41 7.31 5.57
CA THR A 159 -0.09 8.12 4.45
C THR A 159 -1.23 7.46 3.67
N SER A 160 -1.50 6.18 3.91
CA SER A 160 -2.61 5.51 3.27
C SER A 160 -3.94 6.22 3.61
N PRO A 161 -4.75 6.56 2.59
CA PRO A 161 -6.07 7.14 2.78
C PRO A 161 -7.03 6.16 3.46
N HIS A 162 -6.79 4.86 3.28
CA HIS A 162 -7.50 3.81 3.99
C HIS A 162 -6.72 3.36 5.22
N LYS A 163 -7.40 3.33 6.35
CA LYS A 163 -6.90 2.73 7.58
C LYS A 163 -7.37 1.29 7.68
N LEU A 164 -6.56 0.46 8.34
CA LEU A 164 -6.91 -0.94 8.58
C LEU A 164 -8.23 -1.04 9.38
N GLY A 165 -8.50 -0.09 10.27
CA GLY A 165 -9.80 0.07 10.92
C GLY A 165 -10.23 -1.18 11.68
N ASP A 166 -11.53 -1.35 11.92
CA ASP A 166 -12.04 -2.51 12.65
C ASP A 166 -11.90 -3.80 11.84
N LEU A 167 -11.27 -4.80 12.45
CA LEU A 167 -11.08 -6.13 11.86
C LEU A 167 -12.38 -6.93 11.80
N ALA A 168 -13.42 -6.58 12.57
CA ALA A 168 -14.70 -7.26 12.52
C ALA A 168 -15.33 -7.23 11.12
N THR A 169 -15.09 -6.16 10.34
CA THR A 169 -15.58 -6.05 8.95
C THR A 169 -14.91 -7.04 7.99
N LEU A 170 -13.83 -7.69 8.42
CA LEU A 170 -13.12 -8.72 7.68
C LEU A 170 -13.50 -10.12 8.14
N THR A 171 -14.43 -10.27 9.07
CA THR A 171 -14.96 -11.58 9.45
C THR A 171 -15.94 -12.09 8.41
N ASN A 172 -16.07 -13.42 8.30
CA ASN A 172 -17.04 -14.08 7.45
C ASN A 172 -16.97 -13.73 5.96
N LEU A 173 -15.81 -13.31 5.43
CA LEU A 173 -15.65 -13.24 3.97
C LEU A 173 -15.80 -14.66 3.42
N GLY A 174 -16.59 -14.82 2.36
CA GLY A 174 -17.06 -16.12 1.85
C GLY A 174 -16.00 -17.24 1.91
N LYS A 175 -16.33 -18.33 2.62
CA LYS A 175 -15.44 -19.48 2.88
C LYS A 175 -15.83 -20.75 2.13
N THR A 176 -16.91 -20.71 1.35
CA THR A 176 -17.39 -21.86 0.61
C THR A 176 -16.69 -21.95 -0.74
N TYR A 177 -15.80 -22.93 -0.87
CA TYR A 177 -15.08 -23.21 -2.11
C TYR A 177 -15.45 -24.63 -2.57
N HIS A 178 -16.18 -24.74 -3.68
CA HIS A 178 -16.34 -26.03 -4.34
C HIS A 178 -14.99 -26.52 -4.89
N SER A 179 -14.83 -27.82 -5.09
CA SER A 179 -13.56 -28.43 -5.51
C SER A 179 -12.97 -27.79 -6.78
N GLU A 180 -13.82 -27.41 -7.73
CA GLU A 180 -13.43 -26.77 -9.00
C GLU A 180 -12.72 -25.42 -8.80
N VAL A 181 -13.09 -24.69 -7.75
CA VAL A 181 -12.47 -23.40 -7.38
C VAL A 181 -11.35 -23.59 -6.35
N ALA A 182 -11.47 -24.60 -5.48
CA ALA A 182 -10.55 -24.86 -4.39
C ALA A 182 -9.14 -25.26 -4.85
N TYR A 183 -9.02 -26.13 -5.86
CA TYR A 183 -7.71 -26.58 -6.37
C TYR A 183 -6.88 -25.47 -7.03
N PRO A 184 -7.45 -24.63 -7.93
CA PRO A 184 -6.74 -23.47 -8.46
C PRO A 184 -6.25 -22.50 -7.37
N LEU A 185 -7.08 -22.22 -6.35
CA LEU A 185 -6.67 -21.39 -5.21
C LEU A 185 -5.50 -22.01 -4.44
N ALA A 186 -5.56 -23.32 -4.18
CA ALA A 186 -4.49 -24.05 -3.53
C ALA A 186 -3.18 -24.00 -4.34
N GLU A 187 -3.26 -24.12 -5.67
CA GLU A 187 -2.10 -23.97 -6.55
C GLU A 187 -1.45 -22.58 -6.42
N HIS A 188 -2.23 -21.50 -6.42
CA HIS A 188 -1.69 -20.15 -6.22
C HIS A 188 -0.99 -19.99 -4.87
N LEU A 189 -1.59 -20.50 -3.79
CA LEU A 189 -0.97 -20.45 -2.45
C LEU A 189 0.34 -21.26 -2.40
N ILE A 190 0.37 -22.43 -3.05
CA ILE A 190 1.60 -23.24 -3.17
C ILE A 190 2.67 -22.50 -3.96
N ARG A 191 2.32 -21.81 -5.05
CA ARG A 191 3.28 -21.01 -5.83
C ARG A 191 3.92 -19.89 -4.99
N PHE A 192 3.24 -19.42 -3.94
CA PHE A 192 3.81 -18.53 -2.92
C PHE A 192 4.61 -19.25 -1.82
N ASN A 193 4.92 -20.54 -1.99
CA ASN A 193 5.56 -21.42 -1.02
C ASN A 193 4.78 -21.63 0.28
N MET A 194 3.44 -21.54 0.24
CA MET A 194 2.62 -21.89 1.40
C MET A 194 2.64 -23.41 1.64
N ARG A 195 2.89 -23.82 2.88
CA ARG A 195 2.92 -25.24 3.28
C ARG A 195 1.57 -25.90 3.03
N ALA A 196 1.62 -27.14 2.57
CA ALA A 196 0.43 -27.94 2.29
C ALA A 196 -0.53 -28.07 3.49
N THR A 197 0.02 -28.10 4.71
CA THR A 197 -0.74 -28.14 5.96
C THR A 197 -1.48 -26.84 6.27
N ILE A 198 -0.92 -25.68 5.90
CA ILE A 198 -1.63 -24.40 6.05
C ILE A 198 -2.71 -24.29 4.98
N VAL A 199 -2.42 -24.71 3.74
CA VAL A 199 -3.40 -24.72 2.65
C VAL A 199 -4.62 -25.58 3.01
N SER A 200 -4.43 -26.78 3.59
CA SER A 200 -5.56 -27.61 4.01
C SER A 200 -6.35 -27.02 5.19
N THR A 201 -5.71 -26.28 6.08
CA THR A 201 -6.41 -25.52 7.13
C THR A 201 -7.25 -24.39 6.56
N LEU A 202 -6.75 -23.69 5.54
CA LEU A 202 -7.46 -22.60 4.86
C LEU A 202 -8.56 -23.10 3.92
N ILE A 203 -8.42 -24.31 3.38
CA ILE A 203 -9.34 -24.94 2.44
C ILE A 203 -9.70 -26.35 2.96
N PRO A 204 -10.63 -26.45 3.93
CA PRO A 204 -10.87 -27.69 4.67
C PRO A 204 -11.37 -28.88 3.84
N ASN A 205 -11.95 -28.62 2.67
CA ASN A 205 -12.45 -29.66 1.77
C ASN A 205 -11.36 -30.33 0.92
N LEU A 206 -10.10 -29.89 1.03
CA LEU A 206 -8.99 -30.49 0.31
C LEU A 206 -8.14 -31.40 1.22
N HIS A 207 -7.88 -32.62 0.75
CA HIS A 207 -7.05 -33.57 1.49
C HIS A 207 -5.57 -33.19 1.42
N THR A 208 -4.92 -33.07 2.59
CA THR A 208 -3.51 -32.65 2.72
C THR A 208 -2.54 -33.47 1.87
N ALA A 209 -2.76 -34.79 1.70
CA ALA A 209 -1.87 -35.61 0.86
C ALA A 209 -1.91 -35.17 -0.62
N LYS A 210 -3.09 -34.87 -1.17
CA LYS A 210 -3.23 -34.37 -2.55
C LYS A 210 -2.54 -33.01 -2.73
N ILE A 211 -2.59 -32.16 -1.70
CA ILE A 211 -1.91 -30.86 -1.70
C ILE A 211 -0.39 -31.06 -1.64
N ARG A 212 0.12 -32.03 -0.87
CA ARG A 212 1.56 -32.36 -0.85
C ARG A 212 2.05 -32.87 -2.20
N ASP A 213 1.28 -33.73 -2.87
CA ASP A 213 1.61 -34.19 -4.21
C ASP A 213 1.62 -33.02 -5.21
N MET A 214 0.63 -32.13 -5.12
CA MET A 214 0.60 -30.89 -5.90
C MET A 214 1.79 -29.98 -5.61
N TYR A 215 2.19 -29.83 -4.35
CA TYR A 215 3.37 -29.06 -3.94
C TYR A 215 4.64 -29.61 -4.59
N LYS A 216 4.83 -30.94 -4.54
CA LYS A 216 5.97 -31.61 -5.18
C LYS A 216 5.97 -31.47 -6.69
N ARG A 217 4.80 -31.54 -7.34
CA ARG A 217 4.67 -31.33 -8.78
C ARG A 217 5.00 -29.89 -9.20
N LEU A 218 4.57 -28.89 -8.44
CA LEU A 218 4.72 -27.48 -8.80
C LEU A 218 6.10 -26.92 -8.45
N LEU A 219 6.68 -27.32 -7.32
CA LEU A 219 7.92 -26.74 -6.78
C LEU A 219 9.11 -27.72 -6.79
N GLY A 220 8.92 -28.96 -7.27
CA GLY A 220 9.95 -29.99 -7.36
C GLY A 220 10.41 -30.56 -6.00
N THR A 221 9.93 -30.03 -4.89
CA THR A 221 10.35 -30.40 -3.52
C THR A 221 9.15 -30.76 -2.66
N SER A 222 9.37 -31.49 -1.56
CA SER A 222 8.27 -31.82 -0.65
C SER A 222 7.96 -30.64 0.28
N SER A 223 6.67 -30.38 0.52
CA SER A 223 6.26 -29.42 1.57
C SER A 223 6.85 -29.83 2.91
N SER A 224 7.31 -28.86 3.69
CA SER A 224 7.79 -29.12 5.05
C SER A 224 6.68 -29.72 5.93
N CYS A 225 7.05 -30.67 6.79
CA CYS A 225 6.14 -31.40 7.69
C CYS A 225 6.31 -31.00 9.16
N GLY A 226 7.09 -29.96 9.46
CA GLY A 226 7.33 -29.48 10.82
C GLY A 226 6.11 -28.82 11.47
N LYS A 227 6.22 -28.56 12.79
CA LYS A 227 5.17 -27.86 13.56
C LYS A 227 4.77 -26.54 12.89
N LEU A 228 3.47 -26.27 12.91
CA LEU A 228 2.92 -25.06 12.33
C LEU A 228 3.30 -23.82 13.15
N PRO A 229 3.47 -22.68 12.47
CA PRO A 229 3.73 -21.40 13.11
C PRO A 229 2.47 -20.80 13.77
N GLU A 230 1.91 -21.43 14.81
CA GLU A 230 0.59 -21.04 15.36
C GLU A 230 0.62 -19.85 16.34
N SER A 231 1.79 -19.47 16.85
CA SER A 231 1.85 -18.40 17.85
C SER A 231 1.59 -17.01 17.25
N ASN A 232 0.45 -16.40 17.62
CA ASN A 232 0.13 -15.00 17.30
C ASN A 232 1.20 -14.05 17.86
N ALA A 233 1.80 -14.38 19.00
CA ALA A 233 2.89 -13.62 19.62
C ALA A 233 4.04 -13.27 18.64
N TRP A 234 4.32 -14.14 17.65
CA TRP A 234 5.40 -13.93 16.69
C TRP A 234 5.34 -12.58 15.95
N PHE A 235 4.12 -12.09 15.64
CA PHE A 235 3.90 -10.81 14.96
C PHE A 235 4.27 -9.61 15.82
N PHE A 236 4.21 -9.75 17.14
CA PHE A 236 4.28 -8.63 18.07
C PHE A 236 5.62 -8.54 18.81
N LEU A 237 6.45 -9.57 18.73
CA LEU A 237 7.76 -9.63 19.38
C LEU A 237 8.83 -8.79 18.66
N VAL A 238 8.70 -8.60 17.35
CA VAL A 238 9.65 -7.85 16.52
C VAL A 238 8.89 -6.77 15.76
N GLU A 239 9.34 -5.53 15.89
CA GLU A 239 8.76 -4.34 15.24
C GLU A 239 8.50 -4.53 13.74
N ARG A 240 9.51 -5.03 13.01
CA ARG A 240 9.38 -5.32 11.59
C ARG A 240 8.17 -6.19 11.31
N ARG A 241 7.99 -7.26 12.07
CA ARG A 241 6.88 -8.20 11.87
C ARG A 241 5.53 -7.51 12.10
N ARG A 242 5.41 -6.70 13.13
CA ARG A 242 4.16 -5.96 13.41
C ARG A 242 3.83 -4.98 12.29
N THR A 243 4.80 -4.17 11.87
CA THR A 243 4.63 -3.18 10.81
C THR A 243 4.23 -3.84 9.50
N HIS A 244 4.95 -4.88 9.09
CA HIS A 244 4.65 -5.62 7.87
C HIS A 244 3.31 -6.35 7.92
N SER A 245 2.98 -7.01 9.03
CA SER A 245 1.67 -7.67 9.18
C SER A 245 0.51 -6.69 9.21
N SER A 246 0.69 -5.50 9.79
CA SER A 246 -0.31 -4.43 9.75
C SER A 246 -0.54 -3.92 8.33
N PHE A 247 0.54 -3.71 7.57
CA PHE A 247 0.45 -3.32 6.17
C PHE A 247 -0.18 -4.40 5.29
N PHE A 248 0.22 -5.66 5.48
CA PHE A 248 -0.38 -6.78 4.78
C PHE A 248 -1.89 -6.89 5.04
N LEU A 249 -2.33 -6.75 6.30
CA LEU A 249 -3.75 -6.74 6.62
C LEU A 249 -4.50 -5.54 6.00
N LEU A 250 -3.83 -4.40 5.84
CA LEU A 250 -4.40 -3.27 5.11
C LEU A 250 -4.62 -3.62 3.64
N LEU A 251 -3.65 -4.26 2.97
CA LEU A 251 -3.81 -4.76 1.60
C LEU A 251 -4.93 -5.79 1.50
N TYR A 252 -5.01 -6.71 2.46
CA TYR A 252 -6.07 -7.70 2.58
C TYR A 252 -7.46 -7.03 2.69
N ARG A 253 -7.57 -5.99 3.51
CA ARG A 253 -8.80 -5.20 3.63
C ARG A 253 -9.19 -4.53 2.32
N LEU A 254 -8.23 -3.96 1.60
CA LEU A 254 -8.50 -3.33 0.30
C LEU A 254 -8.99 -4.36 -0.72
N ALA A 255 -8.36 -5.53 -0.77
CA ALA A 255 -8.79 -6.64 -1.61
C ALA A 255 -10.22 -7.09 -1.27
N ALA A 256 -10.56 -7.19 0.03
CA ALA A 256 -11.91 -7.51 0.47
C ALA A 256 -12.94 -6.43 0.10
N ARG A 257 -12.59 -5.14 0.23
CA ARG A 257 -13.46 -4.02 -0.18
C ARG A 257 -13.69 -3.97 -1.69
N ALA A 258 -12.75 -4.48 -2.48
CA ALA A 258 -12.91 -4.67 -3.91
C ALA A 258 -13.84 -5.86 -4.27
N GLY A 259 -14.46 -6.50 -3.28
CA GLY A 259 -15.43 -7.58 -3.48
C GLY A 259 -14.81 -8.98 -3.59
N LEU A 260 -13.52 -9.13 -3.32
CA LEU A 260 -12.88 -10.44 -3.35
C LEU A 260 -13.28 -11.27 -2.12
N ALA A 261 -13.51 -12.57 -2.35
CA ALA A 261 -13.75 -13.54 -1.29
C ALA A 261 -12.47 -13.84 -0.49
N HIS A 262 -12.61 -14.44 0.69
CA HIS A 262 -11.53 -14.60 1.68
C HIS A 262 -10.16 -14.99 1.11
N LEU A 263 -10.07 -16.08 0.35
CA LEU A 263 -8.80 -16.59 -0.18
C LEU A 263 -8.32 -15.82 -1.41
N HIS A 264 -9.24 -15.30 -2.23
CA HIS A 264 -8.88 -14.40 -3.33
C HIS A 264 -8.24 -13.13 -2.77
N SER A 265 -8.79 -12.56 -1.69
CA SER A 265 -8.20 -11.42 -1.00
C SER A 265 -6.84 -11.74 -0.42
N LEU A 266 -6.64 -12.96 0.12
CA LEU A 266 -5.35 -13.39 0.68
C LEU A 266 -4.27 -13.47 -0.41
N ILE A 267 -4.59 -14.13 -1.52
CA ILE A 267 -3.70 -14.29 -2.68
C ILE A 267 -3.35 -12.92 -3.27
N ALA A 268 -4.36 -12.08 -3.51
CA ALA A 268 -4.18 -10.75 -4.08
C ALA A 268 -3.33 -9.87 -3.16
N ALA A 269 -3.65 -9.82 -1.86
CA ALA A 269 -2.90 -9.02 -0.90
C ALA A 269 -1.45 -9.46 -0.77
N TYR A 270 -1.16 -10.77 -0.82
CA TYR A 270 0.23 -11.24 -0.78
C TYR A 270 0.97 -10.91 -2.07
N GLY A 271 0.33 -11.09 -3.22
CA GLY A 271 0.89 -10.66 -4.50
C GLY A 271 1.27 -9.18 -4.51
N TRP A 272 0.39 -8.30 -4.00
CA TRP A 272 0.71 -6.88 -3.85
C TRP A 272 1.79 -6.66 -2.82
N TYR A 273 1.73 -7.31 -1.67
CA TYR A 273 2.74 -7.17 -0.62
C TYR A 273 4.16 -7.44 -1.14
N LEU A 274 4.34 -8.45 -1.99
CA LEU A 274 5.63 -8.74 -2.63
C LEU A 274 6.18 -7.61 -3.51
N THR A 275 5.35 -6.68 -4.01
CA THR A 275 5.83 -5.52 -4.79
C THR A 275 6.38 -4.40 -3.90
N PHE A 276 5.98 -4.36 -2.63
CA PHE A 276 6.36 -3.34 -1.66
C PHE A 276 7.57 -3.72 -0.79
N THR A 277 8.00 -4.99 -0.79
CA THR A 277 9.08 -5.48 0.07
C THR A 277 9.99 -6.48 -0.64
N HIS A 278 11.28 -6.37 -0.38
CA HIS A 278 12.32 -7.28 -0.84
C HIS A 278 12.53 -8.48 0.11
N ASP A 279 12.11 -8.37 1.38
CA ASP A 279 12.22 -9.43 2.39
C ASP A 279 10.84 -9.79 2.98
N PRO A 280 9.91 -10.35 2.18
CA PRO A 280 8.53 -10.57 2.63
C PRO A 280 8.43 -11.50 3.84
N LEU A 281 7.47 -11.22 4.74
CA LEU A 281 7.14 -12.16 5.80
C LEU A 281 6.59 -13.45 5.18
N PRO A 282 6.86 -14.64 5.75
CA PRO A 282 6.39 -15.90 5.20
C PRO A 282 4.87 -15.93 5.05
N ILE A 283 4.39 -16.33 3.86
CA ILE A 283 2.96 -16.44 3.59
C ILE A 283 2.24 -17.34 4.60
N ASP A 284 2.88 -18.40 5.10
CA ASP A 284 2.29 -19.28 6.11
C ASP A 284 1.80 -18.49 7.33
N ARG A 285 2.64 -17.59 7.84
CA ARG A 285 2.32 -16.75 8.99
C ARG A 285 1.18 -15.81 8.65
N LEU A 286 1.27 -15.10 7.53
CA LEU A 286 0.25 -14.15 7.10
C LEU A 286 -1.11 -14.83 6.84
N GLY A 287 -1.12 -16.02 6.26
CA GLY A 287 -2.32 -16.83 6.07
C GLY A 287 -2.96 -17.25 7.40
N THR A 288 -2.16 -17.70 8.38
CA THR A 288 -2.66 -17.98 9.73
C THR A 288 -3.24 -16.72 10.39
N LEU A 289 -2.57 -15.57 10.26
CA LEU A 289 -3.07 -14.31 10.79
C LEU A 289 -4.44 -13.94 10.20
N VAL A 290 -4.60 -14.02 8.87
CA VAL A 290 -5.90 -13.75 8.23
C VAL A 290 -6.95 -14.73 8.72
N ASN A 291 -6.62 -16.01 8.89
CA ASN A 291 -7.56 -16.98 9.43
C ASN A 291 -7.99 -16.63 10.88
N THR A 292 -7.05 -16.17 11.71
CA THR A 292 -7.34 -15.67 13.08
C THR A 292 -8.25 -14.44 13.06
N VAL A 293 -8.04 -13.52 12.12
CA VAL A 293 -8.93 -12.36 11.92
C VAL A 293 -10.32 -12.83 11.48
N GLN A 294 -10.39 -13.76 10.53
CA GLN A 294 -11.62 -14.30 9.97
C GLN A 294 -12.44 -15.15 10.92
N SER A 295 -11.83 -15.71 11.95
CA SER A 295 -12.56 -16.46 12.99
C SER A 295 -13.32 -15.54 13.94
N GLY A 296 -13.00 -14.23 13.96
CA GLY A 296 -13.63 -13.28 14.87
C GLY A 296 -13.25 -13.51 16.34
N SER A 297 -12.17 -14.25 16.61
CA SER A 297 -11.72 -14.58 17.97
C SER A 297 -11.43 -13.39 18.89
N GLY A 298 -11.24 -12.19 18.34
CA GLY A 298 -10.88 -10.97 19.10
C GLY A 298 -9.46 -10.97 19.69
N ILE A 299 -8.70 -12.04 19.49
CA ILE A 299 -7.32 -12.21 19.98
C ILE A 299 -6.40 -11.15 19.38
N VAL A 300 -6.59 -10.86 18.09
CA VAL A 300 -5.91 -9.77 17.39
C VAL A 300 -6.91 -8.68 17.06
N TYR A 301 -6.48 -7.44 17.22
CA TYR A 301 -7.30 -6.27 16.96
C TYR A 301 -6.40 -5.13 16.48
N THR A 302 -6.97 -3.97 16.21
CA THR A 302 -6.25 -2.84 15.63
C THR A 302 -6.42 -1.58 16.46
N ALA A 303 -5.40 -0.73 16.44
CA ALA A 303 -5.46 0.60 17.03
C ALA A 303 -4.66 1.60 16.19
N ASN A 304 -5.08 2.87 16.27
CA ASN A 304 -4.34 3.96 15.65
C ASN A 304 -3.23 4.41 16.60
N CYS A 305 -2.02 4.58 16.07
CA CYS A 305 -0.91 5.19 16.78
C CYS A 305 -1.28 6.62 17.19
N ARG A 306 -1.10 6.96 18.46
CA ARG A 306 -1.40 8.30 19.01
C ARG A 306 -0.48 9.40 18.48
N SER A 307 0.63 9.05 17.83
CA SER A 307 1.57 10.01 17.23
C SER A 307 1.38 10.19 15.73
N CYS A 308 1.32 9.11 14.94
CA CYS A 308 1.22 9.20 13.48
C CYS A 308 -0.18 8.89 12.92
N ALA A 309 -1.14 8.52 13.76
CA ALA A 309 -2.48 8.07 13.37
C ALA A 309 -2.54 6.85 12.42
N GLY A 310 -1.40 6.21 12.11
CA GLY A 310 -1.34 4.95 11.38
C GLY A 310 -2.01 3.81 12.17
N SER A 311 -2.70 2.90 11.49
CA SER A 311 -3.43 1.80 12.10
C SER A 311 -2.57 0.54 12.13
N TYR A 312 -2.31 -0.01 13.31
CA TYR A 312 -1.45 -1.17 13.51
C TYR A 312 -2.19 -2.32 14.20
N LEU A 313 -1.65 -3.53 14.01
CA LEU A 313 -2.09 -4.75 14.67
C LEU A 313 -1.60 -4.76 16.13
N LEU A 314 -2.53 -5.05 17.04
CA LEU A 314 -2.30 -5.26 18.46
C LEU A 314 -2.79 -6.66 18.87
N CYS A 315 -2.29 -7.13 20.01
CA CYS A 315 -2.61 -8.44 20.56
C CYS A 315 -3.23 -8.31 21.95
N ASN A 316 -4.30 -9.06 22.19
CA ASN A 316 -4.81 -9.39 23.52
C ASN A 316 -4.81 -10.91 23.67
N ALA A 317 -3.62 -11.50 23.57
CA ALA A 317 -3.40 -12.94 23.72
C ALA A 317 -2.32 -13.19 24.76
N ASP A 318 -2.40 -14.34 25.42
CA ASP A 318 -1.44 -14.78 26.42
C ASP A 318 -1.26 -13.71 27.52
N ASP A 319 -0.02 -13.48 27.95
CA ASP A 319 0.35 -12.49 28.98
C ASP A 319 0.47 -11.05 28.43
N ARG A 320 0.27 -10.84 27.13
CA ARG A 320 0.38 -9.51 26.50
C ARG A 320 -1.00 -8.89 26.36
N LYS A 321 -1.24 -7.85 27.17
CA LYS A 321 -2.41 -6.96 27.04
C LYS A 321 -1.94 -5.60 26.56
N GLU A 322 -2.31 -5.27 25.33
CA GLU A 322 -2.09 -3.93 24.77
C GLU A 322 -3.39 -3.13 24.89
N TRP A 323 -3.29 -1.80 24.95
CA TRP A 323 -4.47 -0.93 25.06
C TRP A 323 -4.46 0.10 23.93
N SER A 324 -5.59 0.23 23.23
CA SER A 324 -5.72 1.10 22.06
C SER A 324 -5.46 2.58 22.38
N HIS A 325 -5.90 3.05 23.55
CA HIS A 325 -5.86 4.47 23.92
C HIS A 325 -4.46 5.01 24.26
N THR A 326 -3.51 4.13 24.60
CA THR A 326 -2.10 4.48 24.90
C THR A 326 -1.13 4.01 23.82
N PHE A 327 -1.62 3.45 22.72
CA PHE A 327 -0.77 2.82 21.73
C PHE A 327 0.06 3.83 20.93
N HIS A 328 1.38 3.61 20.91
CA HIS A 328 2.32 4.23 19.99
C HIS A 328 3.02 3.12 19.20
N CYS A 329 3.06 3.22 17.87
CA CYS A 329 3.84 2.29 17.06
C CYS A 329 5.33 2.44 17.35
N GLU A 330 6.11 1.41 17.01
CA GLU A 330 7.51 1.31 17.42
C GLU A 330 8.38 2.42 16.84
N VAL A 331 8.15 2.81 15.58
CA VAL A 331 8.85 3.93 14.94
C VAL A 331 8.61 5.23 15.71
N CYS A 332 7.35 5.52 16.07
CA CYS A 332 7.01 6.71 16.86
C CYS A 332 7.55 6.62 18.29
N ARG A 333 7.57 5.42 18.90
CA ARG A 333 8.12 5.19 20.23
C ARG A 333 9.62 5.47 20.27
N LYS A 334 10.38 4.98 19.27
CA LYS A 334 11.81 5.26 19.13
C LYS A 334 12.09 6.76 19.02
N LYS A 335 11.35 7.46 18.15
CA LYS A 335 11.49 8.92 17.99
C LYS A 335 11.23 9.68 19.29
N ARG A 336 10.22 9.27 20.06
CA ARG A 336 9.92 9.87 21.37
C ARG A 336 11.02 9.62 22.39
N ASN A 337 11.56 8.40 22.43
CA ASN A 337 12.64 8.04 23.36
C ASN A 337 13.96 8.72 23.01
N ALA A 338 14.24 8.97 21.72
CA ALA A 338 15.43 9.68 21.28
C ALA A 338 15.37 11.20 21.56
N ALA A 339 14.17 11.74 21.82
CA ALA A 339 13.95 13.16 22.13
C ALA A 339 13.86 13.43 23.64
N ALA A 340 13.98 12.40 24.48
CA ALA A 340 13.91 12.46 25.95
C ALA A 340 15.29 12.26 26.56
#